data_AF-A0A2J6R9R9-F1
#
_entry.id   AF-A0A2J6R9R9-F1
#
_cell.length_a   1.000
_cell.length_b   1.000
_cell.length_c   1.000
_cell.angle_alpha   90.00
_cell.angle_beta   90.00
_cell.angle_gamma   90.00
#
_symmetry.space_group_name_H-M   'P 1'
#
loop_
_entity.id
_entity.type
_entity.pdbx_description
1 polymer ?
#
loop_
_entity_poly.entity_id
_entity_poly.type
_entity_poly.pdbx_seq_one_letter_code
_entity_poly.pdbx_strand_id
1 'polypeptide(L)'
;MASPASASSSLLEEEPTLPVCAHDLLPELELLTLVLISHGHSPPLNPPPRLRFDVRSLPNPPKTIRDTHNGTSKRLQEWMRTDAKFLARRDEIKSEIEAAMTRMTAETEQRKIARSPSEQKDLTTEDSEPMVEMEQQIEEGEACDEEGPQDQDNIDNNDSTPRDQATLLRVGIFCAMGRHRSVAMVEELKNLPWPGWHVVIEHRDIFKKHGAGKKSSGQRSRGNRGGTMPTAFDGSSE
;
A
#
# COMPACT_ATOMS: atom_id res chain seq x y z
N MET A 1 33.11 -38.36 49.70
CA MET A 1 33.49 -39.27 48.60
C MET A 1 33.86 -38.40 47.41
N ALA A 2 35.07 -38.59 46.89
CA ALA A 2 35.75 -37.71 45.95
C ALA A 2 35.66 -38.24 44.49
N SER A 3 35.76 -37.29 43.55
CA SER A 3 36.19 -37.45 42.13
C SER A 3 35.22 -38.11 41.13
N PRO A 4 35.40 -37.91 39.80
CA PRO A 4 36.21 -36.89 39.09
C PRO A 4 35.46 -36.14 37.97
N ALA A 5 36.08 -35.01 37.58
CA ALA A 5 35.86 -34.29 36.35
C ALA A 5 36.01 -35.18 35.10
N SER A 6 35.17 -34.95 34.09
CA SER A 6 35.38 -35.41 32.73
C SER A 6 35.42 -34.21 31.79
N ALA A 7 36.63 -33.87 31.39
CA ALA A 7 36.89 -33.07 30.21
C ALA A 7 36.59 -33.93 28.98
N SER A 8 35.91 -33.37 27.99
CA SER A 8 35.88 -33.93 26.64
C SER A 8 36.06 -32.80 25.64
N SER A 9 37.26 -32.79 25.08
CA SER A 9 37.65 -32.14 23.84
C SER A 9 36.85 -32.70 22.67
N SER A 10 36.24 -31.81 21.90
CA SER A 10 35.87 -32.00 20.49
C SER A 10 35.21 -30.69 20.08
N LEU A 11 35.45 -30.06 18.96
CA LEU A 11 36.22 -30.35 17.77
C LEU A 11 36.24 -28.96 17.11
N LEU A 12 37.42 -28.44 16.82
CA LEU A 12 37.55 -27.14 16.15
C LEU A 12 36.90 -27.28 14.78
N GLU A 13 35.66 -26.80 14.66
CA GLU A 13 35.02 -26.59 13.38
C GLU A 13 35.80 -25.47 12.70
N GLU A 14 36.66 -25.86 11.76
CA GLU A 14 37.20 -24.95 10.74
C GLU A 14 36.00 -24.34 10.02
N GLU A 15 35.68 -23.09 10.35
CA GLU A 15 34.84 -22.25 9.51
C GLU A 15 35.51 -22.14 8.15
N PRO A 16 34.91 -22.65 7.06
CA PRO A 16 35.37 -22.31 5.73
C PRO A 16 35.10 -20.81 5.55
N THR A 17 36.17 -20.02 5.66
CA THR A 17 36.18 -18.61 5.30
C THR A 17 35.84 -18.50 3.82
N LEU A 18 34.54 -18.35 3.54
CA LEU A 18 34.06 -18.20 2.17
C LEU A 18 34.64 -16.90 1.59
N PRO A 19 35.17 -16.94 0.35
CA PRO A 19 35.75 -15.78 -0.29
C PRO A 19 34.71 -14.66 -0.43
N VAL A 20 35.10 -13.47 0.03
CA VAL A 20 34.33 -12.20 0.10
C VAL A 20 33.93 -11.66 -1.29
N CYS A 21 34.18 -12.39 -2.37
CA CYS A 21 34.17 -11.88 -3.74
C CYS A 21 32.96 -12.33 -4.59
N ALA A 22 31.91 -12.92 -3.99
CA ALA A 22 30.78 -13.48 -4.75
C ALA A 22 29.45 -12.71 -4.60
N HIS A 23 29.47 -11.49 -4.06
CA HIS A 23 28.24 -10.69 -3.92
C HIS A 23 27.95 -9.75 -5.11
N ASP A 24 28.93 -9.52 -6.00
CA ASP A 24 28.79 -8.56 -7.10
C ASP A 24 28.36 -9.20 -8.45
N LEU A 25 28.04 -10.50 -8.47
CA LEU A 25 27.66 -11.23 -9.69
C LEU A 25 26.37 -12.06 -9.56
N LEU A 26 25.58 -11.85 -8.50
CA LEU A 26 24.18 -12.24 -8.60
C LEU A 26 23.53 -11.17 -9.49
N PRO A 27 23.01 -11.52 -10.69
CA PRO A 27 22.22 -10.56 -11.45
C PRO A 27 21.17 -10.01 -10.49
N GLU A 28 20.92 -8.70 -10.50
CA GLU A 28 19.76 -8.10 -9.83
C GLU A 28 18.60 -9.05 -10.02
N LEU A 29 18.35 -9.88 -8.99
CA LEU A 29 17.31 -10.88 -9.08
C LEU A 29 16.09 -10.01 -9.31
N GLU A 30 15.39 -10.21 -10.42
CA GLU A 30 14.09 -9.58 -10.66
C GLU A 30 13.17 -10.07 -9.54
N LEU A 31 13.32 -9.47 -8.35
CA LEU A 31 12.68 -9.89 -7.13
C LEU A 31 11.22 -9.54 -7.33
N LEU A 32 10.40 -10.58 -7.28
CA LEU A 32 8.97 -10.42 -7.37
C LEU A 32 8.52 -9.51 -6.22
N THR A 33 7.68 -8.54 -6.54
CA THR A 33 7.24 -7.52 -5.58
C THR A 33 5.81 -7.79 -5.14
N LEU A 34 5.60 -7.92 -3.84
CA LEU A 34 4.30 -7.98 -3.20
C LEU A 34 3.91 -6.57 -2.74
N VAL A 35 2.85 -6.02 -3.29
CA VAL A 35 2.31 -4.71 -2.86
C VAL A 35 1.05 -4.92 -2.03
N LEU A 36 1.12 -4.64 -0.73
CA LEU A 36 0.00 -4.72 0.20
C LEU A 36 -0.67 -3.34 0.33
N ILE A 37 -1.91 -3.21 -0.12
CA ILE A 37 -2.61 -1.94 -0.22
C ILE A 37 -3.83 -1.92 0.70
N SER A 38 -3.80 -1.09 1.74
CA SER A 38 -4.98 -0.83 2.55
C SER A 38 -5.81 0.31 1.97
N HIS A 39 -7.11 0.09 1.80
CA HIS A 39 -8.02 1.13 1.29
C HIS A 39 -9.43 1.03 1.88
N GLY A 40 -10.25 2.05 1.65
CA GLY A 40 -11.68 2.08 1.90
C GLY A 40 -12.44 1.41 0.77
N HIS A 41 -13.65 0.95 1.05
CA HIS A 41 -14.50 0.24 0.08
C HIS A 41 -14.78 1.07 -1.18
N SER A 42 -14.87 2.39 -1.03
CA SER A 42 -15.10 3.34 -2.12
C SER A 42 -14.15 4.53 -2.00
N PRO A 43 -13.60 5.05 -3.12
CA PRO A 43 -13.65 4.48 -4.48
C PRO A 43 -12.83 3.17 -4.60
N PRO A 44 -13.02 2.35 -5.65
CA PRO A 44 -12.13 1.21 -5.92
C PRO A 44 -10.70 1.69 -6.23
N LEU A 45 -9.73 0.78 -6.18
CA LEU A 45 -8.35 1.06 -6.58
C LEU A 45 -8.23 1.04 -8.11
N ASN A 46 -7.52 2.02 -8.65
CA ASN A 46 -7.07 2.07 -10.04
C ASN A 46 -5.54 2.14 -10.04
N PRO A 47 -4.81 1.16 -10.63
CA PRO A 47 -5.34 -0.06 -11.23
C PRO A 47 -5.97 -1.00 -10.19
N PRO A 48 -6.82 -1.97 -10.61
CA PRO A 48 -7.37 -2.95 -9.70
C PRO A 48 -6.28 -3.88 -9.15
N PRO A 49 -6.34 -4.30 -7.88
CA PRO A 49 -5.43 -5.31 -7.34
C PRO A 49 -5.80 -6.71 -7.85
N ARG A 50 -4.81 -7.60 -7.93
CA ARG A 50 -4.99 -9.00 -8.35
C ARG A 50 -5.78 -9.80 -7.32
N LEU A 51 -5.57 -9.52 -6.03
CA LEU A 51 -6.33 -10.10 -4.91
C LEU A 51 -7.06 -9.01 -4.12
N ARG A 52 -8.27 -9.31 -3.64
CA ARG A 52 -9.11 -8.38 -2.87
C ARG A 52 -9.70 -9.05 -1.64
N PHE A 53 -9.49 -8.43 -0.48
CA PHE A 53 -9.98 -8.95 0.79
C PHE A 53 -10.86 -7.94 1.52
N ASP A 54 -12.12 -8.31 1.72
CA ASP A 54 -13.04 -7.56 2.59
C ASP A 54 -12.79 -7.95 4.05
N VAL A 55 -12.48 -6.96 4.88
CA VAL A 55 -12.31 -7.13 6.34
C VAL A 55 -13.36 -6.39 7.15
N ARG A 56 -14.51 -6.05 6.55
CA ARG A 56 -15.64 -5.41 7.24
C ARG A 56 -16.37 -6.33 8.22
N SER A 57 -16.24 -7.65 8.04
CA SER A 57 -16.79 -8.68 8.96
C SER A 57 -16.04 -8.77 10.29
N LEU A 58 -14.82 -8.22 10.37
CA LEU A 58 -13.99 -8.21 11.58
C LEU A 58 -14.54 -7.23 12.63
N PRO A 59 -14.31 -7.49 13.93
CA PRO A 59 -14.87 -6.68 14.99
C PRO A 59 -14.44 -5.22 14.85
N ASN A 60 -15.38 -4.33 15.14
CA ASN A 60 -15.14 -2.90 15.02
C ASN A 60 -14.46 -2.38 16.30
N PRO A 61 -13.30 -1.71 16.20
CA PRO A 61 -12.65 -1.16 17.38
C PRO A 61 -13.55 -0.17 18.14
N PRO A 62 -13.39 -0.05 19.48
CA PRO A 62 -14.13 0.90 20.30
C PRO A 62 -14.01 2.32 19.77
N LYS A 63 -15.08 3.10 19.93
CA LYS A 63 -15.17 4.48 19.41
C LYS A 63 -14.00 5.36 19.86
N THR A 64 -13.63 5.28 21.14
CA THR A 64 -12.52 6.05 21.71
C THR A 64 -11.19 5.79 21.01
N ILE A 65 -10.91 4.53 20.65
CA ILE A 65 -9.72 4.12 19.91
C ILE A 65 -9.84 4.58 18.45
N ARG A 66 -10.99 4.41 17.81
CA ARG A 66 -11.21 4.82 16.41
C ARG A 66 -11.01 6.32 16.17
N ASP A 67 -11.45 7.15 17.09
CA ASP A 67 -11.40 8.60 16.93
C ASP A 67 -9.97 9.14 17.13
N THR A 68 -9.20 8.51 18.02
CA THR A 68 -7.83 8.94 18.39
C THR A 68 -6.75 8.30 17.53
N HIS A 69 -7.01 7.09 17.03
CA HIS A 69 -5.98 6.22 16.47
C HIS A 69 -6.38 5.64 15.11
N ASN A 70 -5.37 5.31 14.30
CA ASN A 70 -5.49 4.63 13.02
C ASN A 70 -4.86 3.22 13.11
N GLY A 71 -4.94 2.46 12.01
CA GLY A 71 -4.44 1.09 11.98
C GLY A 71 -2.93 0.92 12.17
N THR A 72 -2.12 1.97 12.04
CA THR A 72 -0.67 1.91 12.29
C THR A 72 -0.33 2.11 13.77
N SER A 73 -1.27 2.56 14.58
CA SER A 73 -1.02 2.80 16.01
C SER A 73 -0.89 1.49 16.79
N LYS A 74 0.09 1.44 17.71
CA LYS A 74 0.32 0.29 18.59
C LYS A 74 -0.92 -0.08 19.41
N ARG A 75 -1.65 0.92 19.92
CA ARG A 75 -2.84 0.71 20.76
C ARG A 75 -3.97 0.02 19.99
N LEU A 76 -4.22 0.41 18.74
CA LEU A 76 -5.23 -0.24 17.92
C LEU A 76 -4.79 -1.65 17.53
N GLN A 77 -3.51 -1.83 17.17
CA GLN A 77 -2.94 -3.13 16.81
C GLN A 77 -3.09 -4.15 17.94
N GLU A 78 -2.72 -3.78 19.17
CA GLU A 78 -2.85 -4.64 20.34
C GLU A 78 -4.30 -5.07 20.59
N TRP A 79 -5.25 -4.14 20.43
CA TRP A 79 -6.67 -4.46 20.53
C TRP A 79 -7.13 -5.45 19.46
N MET A 80 -6.71 -5.26 18.19
CA MET A 80 -7.06 -6.17 17.10
C MET A 80 -6.46 -7.56 17.30
N ARG A 81 -5.21 -7.66 17.77
CA ARG A 81 -4.52 -8.94 18.05
C ARG A 81 -5.16 -9.74 19.20
N THR A 82 -5.92 -9.08 20.07
CA THR A 82 -6.66 -9.76 21.15
C THR A 82 -7.80 -10.61 20.59
N ASP A 83 -8.35 -10.27 19.42
CA ASP A 83 -9.44 -11.01 18.82
C ASP A 83 -8.95 -12.18 17.94
N ALA A 84 -9.44 -13.37 18.26
CA ALA A 84 -9.10 -14.59 17.52
C ALA A 84 -9.62 -14.57 16.07
N LYS A 85 -10.75 -13.92 15.78
CA LYS A 85 -11.28 -13.86 14.40
C LYS A 85 -10.38 -13.02 13.50
N PHE A 86 -9.80 -11.95 14.04
CA PHE A 86 -8.82 -11.15 13.31
C PHE A 86 -7.57 -11.96 12.94
N LEU A 87 -7.01 -12.72 13.88
CA LEU A 87 -5.85 -13.57 13.63
C LEU A 87 -6.16 -14.70 12.63
N ALA A 88 -7.30 -15.38 12.80
CA ALA A 88 -7.73 -16.41 11.85
C ALA A 88 -7.88 -15.86 10.43
N ARG A 89 -8.47 -14.66 10.29
CA ARG A 89 -8.60 -13.99 8.99
C ARG A 89 -7.26 -13.56 8.41
N ARG A 90 -6.31 -13.12 9.25
CA ARG A 90 -4.94 -12.81 8.80
C ARG A 90 -4.28 -14.04 8.21
N ASP A 91 -4.38 -15.18 8.88
CA ASP A 91 -3.72 -16.43 8.46
C ASP A 91 -4.35 -17.00 7.19
N GLU A 92 -5.67 -16.89 7.04
CA GLU A 92 -6.39 -17.21 5.81
C GLU A 92 -5.90 -16.35 4.62
N ILE A 93 -5.85 -15.03 4.81
CA ILE A 93 -5.35 -14.09 3.78
C ILE A 93 -3.90 -14.42 3.43
N LYS A 94 -3.06 -14.72 4.44
CA LYS A 94 -1.66 -15.09 4.22
C LYS A 94 -1.54 -16.31 3.32
N SER A 95 -2.29 -17.37 3.63
CA SER A 95 -2.29 -18.61 2.85
C SER A 95 -2.70 -18.38 1.39
N GLU A 96 -3.70 -17.52 1.15
CA GLU A 96 -4.13 -17.20 -0.21
C GLU A 96 -3.09 -16.38 -0.99
N ILE A 97 -2.42 -15.44 -0.32
CA ILE A 97 -1.31 -14.68 -0.92
C ILE A 97 -0.14 -15.62 -1.25
N GLU A 98 0.25 -16.52 -0.35
CA GLU A 98 1.32 -17.51 -0.61
C GLU A 98 0.97 -18.39 -1.81
N ALA A 99 -0.26 -18.89 -1.91
CA ALA A 99 -0.71 -19.66 -3.07
C ALA A 99 -0.64 -18.85 -4.38
N ALA A 100 -0.95 -17.55 -4.34
CA ALA A 100 -0.81 -16.67 -5.50
C ALA A 100 0.67 -16.40 -5.85
N MET A 101 1.53 -16.23 -4.85
CA MET A 101 2.97 -16.06 -5.04
C MET A 101 3.58 -17.28 -5.72
N THR A 102 3.28 -18.50 -5.24
CA THR A 102 3.79 -19.73 -5.86
C THR A 102 3.39 -19.85 -7.33
N ARG A 103 2.15 -19.49 -7.68
CA ARG A 103 1.71 -19.47 -9.08
C ARG A 103 2.51 -18.47 -9.92
N MET A 104 2.70 -17.24 -9.42
CA MET A 104 3.47 -16.22 -10.14
C MET A 104 4.95 -16.56 -10.29
N THR A 105 5.57 -17.16 -9.27
CA THR A 105 6.96 -17.61 -9.35
C THR A 105 7.12 -18.70 -10.41
N ALA A 106 6.25 -19.71 -10.42
CA ALA A 106 6.28 -20.77 -11.42
C ALA A 106 6.05 -20.25 -12.85
N GLU A 107 5.11 -19.32 -13.04
CA GLU A 107 4.86 -18.66 -14.34
C GLU A 107 6.09 -17.88 -14.82
N THR A 108 6.77 -17.17 -13.91
CA THR A 108 7.96 -16.38 -14.22
C THR A 108 9.14 -17.27 -14.59
N GLU A 109 9.35 -18.38 -13.88
CA GLU A 109 10.39 -19.37 -14.18
C GLU A 109 10.16 -20.03 -15.55
N GLN A 110 8.93 -20.44 -15.85
CA GLN A 110 8.58 -21.01 -17.16
C GLN A 110 8.84 -20.03 -18.30
N ARG A 111 8.49 -18.75 -18.11
CA ARG A 111 8.77 -17.71 -19.11
C ARG A 111 10.27 -17.50 -19.31
N LYS A 112 11.07 -17.56 -18.25
CA LYS A 112 12.54 -17.45 -18.35
C LYS A 112 13.14 -18.60 -19.15
N ILE A 113 12.68 -19.82 -18.93
CA ILE A 113 13.13 -21.00 -19.68
C ILE A 113 12.78 -20.88 -21.16
N ALA A 114 11.52 -20.53 -21.48
CA ALA A 114 11.05 -20.41 -22.87
C ALA A 114 11.73 -19.31 -23.69
N ARG A 115 12.37 -18.32 -23.02
CA ARG A 115 12.97 -17.14 -23.66
C ARG A 115 14.47 -17.29 -23.93
N SER A 116 15.08 -18.43 -23.64
CA SER A 116 16.49 -18.71 -23.91
C SER A 116 16.64 -19.77 -25.02
N PRO A 117 17.70 -19.78 -25.85
CA PRO A 117 18.32 -18.71 -26.64
C PRO A 117 18.39 -19.12 -28.14
N SER A 118 17.50 -18.61 -28.99
CA SER A 118 17.65 -18.71 -30.46
C SER A 118 17.63 -17.36 -31.18
N GLU A 119 17.38 -16.25 -30.48
CA GLU A 119 17.40 -14.88 -31.02
C GLU A 119 18.71 -14.14 -30.70
N GLN A 120 19.84 -14.80 -30.98
CA GLN A 120 21.15 -14.15 -30.99
C GLN A 120 21.81 -14.27 -32.38
N LYS A 121 20.98 -14.26 -33.44
CA LYS A 121 21.39 -14.19 -34.84
C LYS A 121 20.53 -13.14 -35.53
N ASP A 122 21.19 -12.23 -36.25
CA ASP A 122 20.65 -11.09 -37.01
C ASP A 122 20.24 -9.84 -36.22
N LEU A 123 21.25 -9.10 -35.74
CA LEU A 123 21.23 -7.64 -35.83
C LEU A 123 22.53 -7.14 -36.49
N THR A 124 22.77 -7.60 -37.73
CA THR A 124 23.66 -6.96 -38.70
C THR A 124 22.91 -6.88 -40.02
N THR A 125 22.08 -5.85 -40.18
CA THR A 125 21.80 -5.29 -41.51
C THR A 125 21.71 -3.79 -41.30
N GLU A 126 22.90 -3.19 -41.44
CA GLU A 126 23.05 -1.81 -41.85
C GLU A 126 22.31 -1.60 -43.18
N ASP A 127 21.90 -0.36 -43.43
CA ASP A 127 21.27 0.16 -44.66
C ASP A 127 19.78 -0.17 -44.89
N SER A 128 18.91 0.80 -44.57
CA SER A 128 18.29 1.67 -45.59
C SER A 128 17.17 2.53 -44.98
N GLU A 129 17.38 3.85 -44.90
CA GLU A 129 16.29 4.82 -44.90
C GLU A 129 15.59 4.81 -46.28
N PRO A 130 14.28 5.10 -46.36
CA PRO A 130 13.96 6.48 -46.74
C PRO A 130 12.77 7.09 -45.97
N MET A 131 12.94 8.39 -45.73
CA MET A 131 11.92 9.38 -45.41
C MET A 131 10.71 9.28 -46.34
N VAL A 132 9.50 9.38 -45.76
CA VAL A 132 8.34 9.92 -46.48
C VAL A 132 7.65 10.92 -45.55
N GLU A 133 7.79 12.19 -45.89
CA GLU A 133 6.95 13.29 -45.42
C GLU A 133 5.50 13.03 -45.82
N MET A 134 4.56 13.19 -44.88
CA MET A 134 3.16 13.40 -45.24
C MET A 134 2.58 14.54 -44.40
N GLU A 135 2.51 15.66 -45.09
CA GLU A 135 1.84 16.91 -44.72
C GLU A 135 0.31 16.79 -44.77
N GLN A 136 -0.33 17.64 -43.95
CA GLN A 136 -1.68 18.23 -44.10
C GLN A 136 -2.91 17.35 -43.77
N GLN A 137 -3.66 17.72 -42.71
CA GLN A 137 -4.74 18.71 -42.84
C GLN A 137 -5.30 19.15 -41.48
N ILE A 138 -5.47 20.45 -41.37
CA ILE A 138 -6.11 21.21 -40.30
C ILE A 138 -7.62 21.11 -40.54
N GLU A 139 -8.41 20.80 -39.51
CA GLU A 139 -9.84 21.09 -39.50
C GLU A 139 -10.17 21.89 -38.23
N GLU A 140 -10.57 23.14 -38.46
CA GLU A 140 -11.02 24.11 -37.46
C GLU A 140 -12.43 23.73 -37.00
N GLY A 141 -12.63 23.59 -35.69
CA GLY A 141 -13.91 23.26 -35.08
C GLY A 141 -14.16 24.09 -33.82
N GLU A 142 -14.78 25.25 -34.05
CA GLU A 142 -15.68 26.06 -33.22
C GLU A 142 -15.64 26.00 -31.67
N ALA A 143 -15.52 27.21 -31.10
CA ALA A 143 -15.55 27.55 -29.69
C ALA A 143 -16.95 27.44 -29.06
N CYS A 144 -16.98 26.97 -27.81
CA CYS A 144 -18.08 27.20 -26.87
C CYS A 144 -17.45 27.59 -25.52
N ASP A 145 -17.44 28.89 -25.24
CA ASP A 145 -17.09 29.48 -23.94
C ASP A 145 -18.05 29.00 -22.83
N GLU A 146 -17.54 28.31 -21.80
CA GLU A 146 -18.11 28.36 -20.46
C GLU A 146 -17.01 28.23 -19.39
N GLU A 147 -16.55 29.38 -18.89
CA GLU A 147 -15.55 29.49 -17.83
C GLU A 147 -16.12 29.12 -16.46
N GLY A 148 -15.63 28.01 -15.91
CA GLY A 148 -15.70 27.71 -14.48
C GLY A 148 -14.34 27.20 -13.99
N PRO A 149 -13.69 27.84 -12.99
CA PRO A 149 -12.38 27.41 -12.53
C PRO A 149 -12.53 26.14 -11.68
N GLN A 150 -12.19 24.98 -12.26
CA GLN A 150 -11.96 23.74 -11.52
C GLN A 150 -10.48 23.38 -11.58
N ASP A 151 -9.73 23.88 -10.60
CA ASP A 151 -8.39 23.37 -10.27
C ASP A 151 -8.49 21.90 -9.84
N GLN A 152 -8.18 20.98 -10.76
CA GLN A 152 -7.65 19.66 -10.40
C GLN A 152 -6.96 19.02 -11.61
N ASP A 153 -5.69 19.35 -11.78
CA ASP A 153 -4.74 18.59 -12.59
C ASP A 153 -4.66 17.16 -12.05
N ASN A 154 -5.41 16.25 -12.64
CA ASN A 154 -5.26 14.81 -12.41
C ASN A 154 -4.62 14.22 -13.66
N ILE A 155 -3.31 14.44 -13.78
CA ILE A 155 -2.45 13.79 -14.79
C ILE A 155 -2.37 12.31 -14.39
N ASP A 156 -3.30 11.50 -14.90
CA ASP A 156 -3.28 10.04 -14.82
C ASP A 156 -2.19 9.49 -15.77
N ASN A 157 -0.92 9.79 -15.47
CA ASN A 157 0.24 9.11 -16.05
C ASN A 157 0.42 7.76 -15.36
N ASN A 158 -0.41 6.78 -15.71
CA ASN A 158 -0.20 5.39 -15.34
C ASN A 158 0.16 4.55 -16.58
N ASP A 159 1.22 4.94 -17.26
CA ASP A 159 1.90 4.13 -18.27
C ASP A 159 2.77 3.06 -17.58
N SER A 160 2.10 2.19 -16.80
CA SER A 160 2.76 0.98 -16.29
C SER A 160 2.91 0.02 -17.46
N THR A 161 4.13 -0.16 -17.96
CA THR A 161 4.36 -1.07 -19.08
C THR A 161 3.86 -2.48 -18.74
N PRO A 162 3.34 -3.27 -19.71
CA PRO A 162 2.83 -4.63 -19.47
C PRO A 162 3.85 -5.58 -18.82
N ARG A 163 5.14 -5.23 -18.88
CA ARG A 163 6.24 -6.01 -18.30
C ARG A 163 6.28 -5.89 -16.77
N ASP A 164 5.91 -4.74 -16.22
CA ASP A 164 5.92 -4.49 -14.77
C ASP A 164 4.80 -5.24 -14.03
N GLN A 165 3.73 -5.61 -14.73
CA GLN A 165 2.63 -6.38 -14.14
C GLN A 165 2.97 -7.87 -13.95
N ALA A 166 3.98 -8.39 -14.66
CA ALA A 166 4.35 -9.80 -14.59
C ALA A 166 5.09 -10.15 -13.28
N THR A 167 5.83 -9.19 -12.72
CA THR A 167 6.65 -9.38 -11.51
C THR A 167 5.99 -8.83 -10.25
N LEU A 168 4.78 -8.28 -10.36
CA LEU A 168 4.16 -7.48 -9.31
C LEU A 168 2.79 -8.07 -8.89
N LEU A 169 2.68 -8.47 -7.63
CA LEU A 169 1.44 -8.96 -7.01
C LEU A 169 0.80 -7.85 -6.15
N ARG A 170 -0.24 -7.19 -6.68
CA ARG A 170 -1.03 -6.21 -5.91
C ARG A 170 -2.13 -6.89 -5.12
N VAL A 171 -2.16 -6.65 -3.81
CA VAL A 171 -3.16 -7.18 -2.89
C VAL A 171 -3.88 -6.03 -2.22
N GLY A 172 -5.18 -5.90 -2.47
CA GLY A 172 -6.02 -4.87 -1.88
C GLY A 172 -6.80 -5.39 -0.68
N ILE A 173 -6.56 -4.83 0.50
CA ILE A 173 -7.32 -5.13 1.72
C ILE A 173 -8.19 -3.91 2.06
N PHE A 174 -9.50 -4.10 2.20
CA PHE A 174 -10.42 -2.99 2.41
C PHE A 174 -11.36 -3.13 3.59
N CYS A 175 -11.64 -1.99 4.21
CA CYS A 175 -12.70 -1.84 5.18
C CYS A 175 -13.64 -0.69 4.77
N ALA A 176 -14.57 -0.27 5.62
CA ALA A 176 -15.50 0.80 5.27
C ALA A 176 -14.79 2.10 4.85
N MET A 177 -13.86 2.60 5.68
CA MET A 177 -13.21 3.90 5.47
C MET A 177 -11.70 3.83 5.17
N GLY A 178 -11.10 2.64 5.21
CA GLY A 178 -9.67 2.47 4.90
C GLY A 178 -8.68 2.95 5.94
N ARG A 179 -9.11 3.22 7.19
CA ARG A 179 -8.25 3.85 8.22
C ARG A 179 -7.86 2.95 9.40
N HIS A 180 -8.67 1.92 9.69
CA HIS A 180 -8.53 1.12 10.91
C HIS A 180 -8.24 -0.34 10.58
N ARG A 181 -9.28 -1.16 10.35
CA ARG A 181 -9.16 -2.62 10.18
C ARG A 181 -8.29 -3.04 9.01
N SER A 182 -8.45 -2.41 7.84
CA SER A 182 -7.64 -2.76 6.67
C SER A 182 -6.18 -2.38 6.82
N VAL A 183 -5.90 -1.19 7.36
CA VAL A 183 -4.54 -0.76 7.69
C VAL A 183 -3.92 -1.70 8.72
N ALA A 184 -4.66 -2.05 9.77
CA ALA A 184 -4.17 -2.93 10.81
C ALA A 184 -3.81 -4.31 10.27
N MET A 185 -4.66 -4.87 9.39
CA MET A 185 -4.40 -6.15 8.72
C MET A 185 -3.15 -6.11 7.84
N VAL A 186 -2.96 -5.05 7.05
CA VAL A 186 -1.76 -4.89 6.21
C VAL A 186 -0.49 -4.79 7.05
N GLU A 187 -0.55 -4.03 8.14
CA GLU A 187 0.54 -3.88 9.10
C GLU A 187 0.89 -5.17 9.84
N GLU A 188 -0.05 -6.11 9.99
CA GLU A 188 0.24 -7.45 10.48
C GLU A 188 0.90 -8.33 9.42
N LEU A 189 0.35 -8.32 8.20
CA LEU A 189 0.84 -9.13 7.09
C LEU A 189 2.28 -8.77 6.72
N LYS A 190 2.67 -7.49 6.76
CA LYS A 190 4.05 -7.09 6.46
C LYS A 190 5.11 -7.65 7.41
N ASN A 191 4.72 -7.97 8.65
CA ASN A 191 5.63 -8.50 9.66
C ASN A 191 5.80 -10.03 9.54
N LEU A 192 5.02 -10.67 8.68
CA LEU A 192 5.15 -12.09 8.37
C LEU A 192 6.29 -12.32 7.37
N PRO A 193 6.92 -13.50 7.38
CA PRO A 193 7.96 -13.82 6.41
C PRO A 193 7.36 -14.06 5.02
N TRP A 194 7.98 -13.44 4.01
CA TRP A 194 7.66 -13.59 2.58
C TRP A 194 8.94 -13.94 1.81
N PRO A 195 9.38 -15.21 1.84
CA PRO A 195 10.69 -15.60 1.31
C PRO A 195 10.77 -15.38 -0.21
N GLY A 196 11.82 -14.70 -0.66
CA GLY A 196 12.07 -14.44 -2.09
C GLY A 196 11.21 -13.32 -2.69
N TRP A 197 10.45 -12.58 -1.88
CA TRP A 197 9.59 -11.48 -2.34
C TRP A 197 9.96 -10.17 -1.66
N HIS A 198 10.01 -9.09 -2.43
CA HIS A 198 10.12 -7.74 -1.89
C HIS A 198 8.74 -7.22 -1.50
N VAL A 199 8.57 -6.78 -0.26
CA VAL A 199 7.26 -6.35 0.26
C VAL A 199 7.18 -4.84 0.35
N VAL A 200 6.20 -4.26 -0.36
CA VAL A 200 5.88 -2.83 -0.36
C VAL A 200 4.50 -2.63 0.26
N ILE A 201 4.35 -1.59 1.08
CA ILE A 201 3.11 -1.27 1.77
C ILE A 201 2.59 0.08 1.31
N GLU A 202 1.30 0.12 1.00
CA GLU A 202 0.62 1.34 0.61
C GLU A 202 -0.66 1.55 1.44
N HIS A 203 -0.82 2.76 1.98
CA HIS A 203 -1.99 3.13 2.76
C HIS A 203 -2.73 4.32 2.14
N ARG A 204 -3.71 4.03 1.28
CA ARG A 204 -4.39 5.06 0.47
C ARG A 204 -5.13 6.11 1.30
N ASP A 205 -5.78 5.70 2.38
CA ASP A 205 -6.77 6.55 3.08
C ASP A 205 -6.31 7.05 4.47
N ILE A 206 -5.04 6.81 4.86
CA ILE A 206 -4.54 7.24 6.18
C ILE A 206 -4.37 8.76 6.27
N PHE A 207 -3.84 9.39 5.22
CA PHE A 207 -3.48 10.81 5.22
C PHE A 207 -4.61 11.73 4.80
N LYS A 208 -5.75 11.19 4.36
CA LYS A 208 -6.92 11.97 4.02
C LYS A 208 -7.44 12.64 5.29
N LYS A 209 -7.23 13.96 5.41
CA LYS A 209 -7.85 14.78 6.43
C LYS A 209 -9.36 14.67 6.24
N HIS A 210 -10.01 13.79 6.97
CA HIS A 210 -11.47 13.77 7.05
C HIS A 210 -11.90 15.15 7.47
N GLY A 211 -12.59 15.84 6.55
CA GLY A 211 -13.01 17.22 6.65
C GLY A 211 -12.74 17.81 8.02
N ALA A 212 -11.57 18.43 8.17
CA ALA A 212 -11.57 19.69 8.88
C ALA A 212 -12.65 20.46 8.13
N GLY A 213 -13.88 20.41 8.66
CA GLY A 213 -14.97 21.15 8.08
C GLY A 213 -14.40 22.52 7.81
N LYS A 214 -14.80 23.14 6.71
CA LYS A 214 -14.83 24.59 6.67
C LYS A 214 -15.49 24.98 8.00
N LYS A 215 -14.68 25.23 9.04
CA LYS A 215 -14.89 26.31 9.97
C LYS A 215 -14.93 27.42 8.97
N SER A 216 -16.14 27.71 8.50
CA SER A 216 -16.48 29.04 8.07
C SER A 216 -15.79 29.87 9.12
N SER A 217 -14.71 30.53 8.73
CA SER A 217 -14.36 31.81 9.28
C SER A 217 -15.59 32.65 9.03
N GLY A 218 -16.65 32.39 9.81
CA GLY A 218 -17.63 33.37 10.17
C GLY A 218 -16.74 34.43 10.75
N GLN A 219 -16.42 35.39 9.89
CA GLN A 219 -16.15 36.74 10.30
C GLN A 219 -17.11 36.97 11.44
N ARG A 220 -16.56 36.96 12.66
CA ARG A 220 -17.19 37.63 13.77
C ARG A 220 -17.27 39.07 13.30
N SER A 221 -18.38 39.39 12.65
CA SER A 221 -18.82 40.74 12.39
C SER A 221 -18.73 41.43 13.74
N ARG A 222 -17.70 42.26 13.85
CA ARG A 222 -17.54 43.23 14.91
C ARG A 222 -18.64 44.27 14.72
N GLY A 223 -19.84 43.98 15.23
CA GLY A 223 -20.88 44.97 15.49
C GLY A 223 -21.33 44.73 16.92
N ASN A 224 -20.77 45.38 17.93
CA ASN A 224 -20.99 46.79 18.28
C ASN A 224 -22.48 47.11 18.49
N ARG A 225 -22.87 47.20 19.77
CA ARG A 225 -23.97 47.94 20.43
C ARG A 225 -24.41 47.08 21.63
N GLY A 226 -24.08 47.42 22.87
CA GLY A 226 -24.31 48.73 23.48
C GLY A 226 -25.80 48.80 23.87
N GLY A 227 -26.10 48.50 25.12
CA GLY A 227 -27.45 48.46 25.69
C GLY A 227 -27.44 47.67 26.99
N THR A 228 -26.87 48.21 28.06
CA THR A 228 -27.58 48.96 29.13
C THR A 228 -28.47 48.05 29.98
N MET A 229 -28.06 47.90 31.25
CA MET A 229 -28.75 47.22 32.36
C MET A 229 -30.13 47.84 32.65
N PRO A 230 -31.07 47.07 33.22
CA PRO A 230 -31.52 47.36 34.59
C PRO A 230 -31.65 46.09 35.45
N THR A 231 -31.02 46.03 36.62
CA THR A 231 -31.58 46.30 37.98
C THR A 231 -32.70 45.37 38.45
N ALA A 232 -32.37 44.62 39.51
CA ALA A 232 -33.19 44.26 40.68
C ALA A 232 -34.59 43.68 40.47
N PHE A 233 -34.79 42.45 40.94
CA PHE A 233 -36.05 42.11 41.60
C PHE A 233 -35.76 41.24 42.83
N ASP A 234 -36.07 41.85 43.97
CA ASP A 234 -36.21 41.32 45.32
C ASP A 234 -37.45 40.42 45.42
N GLY A 235 -37.48 39.43 46.31
CA GLY A 235 -38.69 38.62 46.46
C GLY A 235 -38.55 37.34 47.28
N SER A 236 -38.82 37.50 48.58
CA SER A 236 -38.96 36.53 49.67
C SER A 236 -39.94 35.36 49.47
N SER A 237 -39.91 34.48 50.48
CA SER A 237 -40.92 33.50 50.96
C SER A 237 -40.59 32.05 50.60
N GLU A 238 -40.59 31.08 51.51
CA GLU A 238 -40.85 30.99 52.96
C GLU A 238 -40.20 29.67 53.44
#